data_AF-A0A829CHN5-F1
#
_entry.id   AF-A0A829CHN5-F1
#
_cell.length_a   1.000
_cell.length_b   1.000
_cell.length_c   1.000
_cell.angle_alpha   90.00
_cell.angle_beta   90.00
_cell.angle_gamma   90.00
#
_symmetry.space_group_name_H-M   'P 1'
#
loop_
_entity.id
_entity.type
_entity.pdbx_description
1 polymer ?
#
loop_
_entity_poly.entity_id
_entity_poly.type
_entity_poly.pdbx_seq_one_letter_code
_entity_poly.pdbx_strand_id
1 'polypeptide(L)' 'MLGSQHLPTKRSYPRSALSTYLVFDALIAHGDRHDRNWAVHVPPLETKYVEALCPSFDHAASLGFTLTDQTPAQHLHDG' A
#
# COMPACT_ATOMS: atom_id res chain seq x y z
N MET A 1 -1.41 -44.11 8.18
CA MET A 1 -2.18 -42.99 8.77
C MET A 1 -1.85 -41.73 7.99
N LEU A 2 -2.73 -41.33 7.06
CA LEU A 2 -2.60 -40.03 6.39
C LEU A 2 -3.23 -38.98 7.30
N GLY A 3 -2.41 -38.05 7.79
CA GLY A 3 -2.84 -36.94 8.63
C GLY A 3 -3.80 -36.04 7.86
N SER A 4 -5.00 -35.88 8.40
CA SER A 4 -6.01 -34.94 7.93
C SER A 4 -5.44 -33.52 8.04
N GLN A 5 -4.98 -32.95 6.94
CA GLN A 5 -4.56 -31.56 6.88
C GLN A 5 -5.83 -30.71 6.89
N HIS A 6 -6.14 -30.14 8.06
CA HIS A 6 -7.23 -29.20 8.24
C HIS A 6 -6.91 -27.93 7.44
N LEU A 7 -7.42 -27.82 6.21
CA LEU A 7 -7.33 -26.59 5.43
C LEU A 7 -8.08 -25.48 6.20
N PRO A 8 -7.44 -24.34 6.53
CA PRO A 8 -8.11 -23.29 7.27
C PRO A 8 -9.28 -22.71 6.45
N THR A 9 -10.48 -22.78 7.02
CA THR A 9 -11.77 -22.48 6.38
C THR A 9 -12.19 -21.01 6.42
N LYS A 10 -11.31 -20.06 6.77
CA LYS A 10 -11.66 -18.62 6.73
C LYS A 10 -10.57 -17.77 6.10
N ARG A 11 -10.80 -17.42 4.83
CA ARG A 11 -10.10 -16.37 4.08
C ARG A 11 -10.51 -15.03 4.69
N SER A 12 -9.78 -14.57 5.71
CA SER A 12 -10.03 -13.27 6.35
C SER A 12 -9.25 -12.21 5.58
N TYR A 13 -9.94 -11.45 4.73
CA TYR A 13 -9.38 -10.29 4.05
C TYR A 13 -9.22 -9.16 5.05
N PRO A 14 -8.02 -8.63 5.28
CA PRO A 14 -7.86 -7.45 6.11
C PRO A 14 -8.35 -6.24 5.32
N ARG A 15 -9.65 -5.96 5.35
CA ARG A 15 -10.23 -4.70 4.82
C ARG A 15 -9.54 -3.47 5.42
N SER A 16 -8.93 -3.61 6.60
CA SER A 16 -8.15 -2.60 7.28
C SER A 16 -6.80 -2.26 6.62
N ALA A 17 -6.25 -3.14 5.77
CA ALA A 17 -4.90 -2.94 5.23
C ALA A 17 -4.85 -1.81 4.18
N LEU A 18 -5.93 -1.62 3.40
CA LEU A 18 -6.01 -0.52 2.43
C LEU A 18 -6.14 0.85 3.12
N SER A 19 -6.84 0.92 4.25
CA SER A 19 -6.93 2.16 5.04
C SER A 19 -5.57 2.64 5.52
N THR A 20 -4.64 1.73 5.82
CA THR A 20 -3.26 2.09 6.19
C THR A 20 -2.53 2.78 5.04
N TYR A 21 -2.73 2.35 3.79
CA TYR A 21 -2.16 3.05 2.64
C TYR A 21 -2.72 4.45 2.50
N LEU A 22 -4.04 4.63 2.67
CA LEU A 22 -4.65 5.96 2.56
C LEU A 22 -4.12 6.94 3.62
N VAL A 23 -3.94 6.48 4.86
CA VAL A 23 -3.32 7.30 5.92
C VAL A 23 -1.86 7.62 5.58
N PHE A 24 -1.13 6.63 5.05
CA PHE A 24 0.25 6.83 4.63
C PHE A 24 0.37 7.80 3.46
N ASP A 25 -0.48 7.68 2.44
CA ASP A 25 -0.53 8.56 1.27
C ASP A 25 -0.79 10.01 1.67
N ALA A 26 -1.72 10.24 2.61
CA ALA A 26 -1.98 11.57 3.15
C ALA A 26 -0.75 12.15 3.86
N LEU A 27 -0.01 11.32 4.62
CA LEU A 27 1.20 11.74 5.34
C LEU A 27 2.33 12.15 4.39
N ILE A 28 2.52 11.41 3.29
CA ILE A 28 3.61 11.67 2.34
C ILE A 28 3.18 12.48 1.11
N ALA A 29 1.92 12.95 1.08
CA ALA A 29 1.31 13.59 -0.08
C ALA A 29 1.43 12.78 -1.39
N HIS A 30 1.18 11.46 -1.32
CA HIS A 30 1.20 10.59 -2.50
C HIS A 30 -0.17 10.55 -3.18
N GLY A 31 -0.36 11.41 -4.18
CA GLY A 31 -1.62 11.52 -4.92
C GLY A 31 -1.82 10.49 -6.04
N ASP A 32 -0.79 9.71 -6.38
CA ASP A 32 -0.76 8.84 -7.56
C ASP A 32 -1.00 7.35 -7.22
N ARG A 33 -1.88 7.05 -6.25
CA ARG A 33 -2.21 5.67 -5.89
C ARG A 33 -3.21 5.06 -6.88
N HIS A 34 -2.73 4.69 -8.06
CA HIS A 34 -3.51 3.95 -9.06
C HIS A 34 -3.31 2.42 -8.95
N ASP A 35 -4.05 1.66 -9.75
CA ASP A 35 -4.11 0.19 -9.77
C ASP A 35 -2.77 -0.55 -9.95
N ARG A 36 -1.71 0.10 -10.45
CA ARG A 36 -0.38 -0.49 -10.57
C ARG A 36 0.57 -0.12 -9.44
N ASN A 37 0.21 0.81 -8.56
CA ASN A 37 1.01 1.23 -7.40
C ASN A 37 0.65 0.48 -6.12
N TRP A 38 -0.12 -0.60 -6.24
CA TRP A 38 -0.38 -1.56 -5.17
C TRP A 38 -0.65 -2.94 -5.77
N ALA A 39 -0.50 -3.97 -4.97
CA ALA A 39 -0.77 -5.33 -5.39
C ALA A 39 -1.17 -6.20 -4.20
N VAL A 40 -1.81 -7.32 -4.50
CA VAL A 40 -2.08 -8.40 -3.56
C VAL A 40 -1.09 -9.53 -3.84
N HIS A 41 -0.40 -9.97 -2.80
CA HIS A 41 0.38 -11.21 -2.84
C HIS A 41 -0.60 -12.39 -2.81
N VAL A 42 -0.68 -13.13 -3.93
CA VAL A 42 -1.50 -14.33 -4.06
C VAL A 42 -0.60 -15.55 -3.85
N PRO A 43 -0.75 -16.27 -2.73
CA PRO A 43 0.08 -17.44 -2.47
C PRO A 43 -0.35 -18.63 -3.35
N PRO A 44 0.55 -19.61 -3.61
CA PRO A 44 0.17 -20.83 -4.31
C PRO A 44 -0.95 -21.59 -3.58
N LEU A 45 -1.78 -22.29 -4.35
CA LEU A 45 -3.00 -22.97 -3.88
C LEU A 45 -2.77 -23.98 -2.76
N GLU A 46 -1.57 -24.56 -2.68
CA GLU A 46 -1.21 -25.62 -1.73
C GLU A 46 -0.60 -25.08 -0.42
N THR A 47 -0.56 -23.76 -0.24
CA THR A 47 0.02 -23.17 0.97
C THR A 47 -1.02 -22.79 2.01
N LYS A 48 -0.58 -22.72 3.27
CA LYS A 48 -1.39 -22.19 4.38
C LYS A 48 -1.50 -20.66 4.39
N TYR A 49 -0.79 -19.97 3.50
CA TYR A 49 -0.78 -18.52 3.45
C TYR A 49 -2.08 -18.02 2.81
N VAL A 50 -2.54 -16.86 3.26
CA VAL A 50 -3.71 -16.18 2.69
C VAL A 50 -3.26 -14.99 1.85
N GLU A 51 -4.13 -14.55 0.95
CA GLU A 51 -3.94 -13.31 0.22
C GLU A 51 -3.73 -12.14 1.18
N ALA A 52 -2.74 -11.31 0.89
CA ALA A 52 -2.40 -10.13 1.66
C ALA A 52 -1.97 -9.00 0.72
N LEU A 53 -2.11 -7.74 1.14
CA LEU A 53 -1.47 -6.65 0.42
C LEU A 53 0.05 -6.88 0.43
N CYS A 54 0.70 -6.56 -0.69
CA CYS A 54 2.15 -6.42 -0.71
C CYS A 54 2.60 -5.32 0.27
N PRO A 55 3.89 -5.22 0.61
CA PRO A 55 4.42 -3.97 1.14
C PRO A 55 4.07 -2.81 0.20
N SER A 56 3.89 -1.61 0.74
CA SER A 56 3.66 -0.43 -0.08
C SER A 56 4.88 -0.15 -0.97
N PHE A 57 4.65 0.27 -2.22
CA PHE A 57 5.71 0.52 -3.20
C PHE A 57 5.39 1.71 -4.13
N ASP A 58 6.38 2.11 -4.92
CA ASP A 58 6.35 3.20 -5.93
C ASP A 58 5.86 4.56 -5.39
N HIS A 59 6.65 5.13 -4.48
CA HIS A 59 6.38 6.43 -3.85
C HIS A 59 7.11 7.60 -4.51
N ALA A 60 7.64 7.43 -5.73
CA ALA A 60 8.44 8.46 -6.39
C ALA A 60 7.63 9.75 -6.63
N ALA A 61 6.32 9.62 -6.86
CA ALA A 61 5.40 10.74 -7.07
C ALA A 61 4.89 11.38 -5.76
N SER A 62 5.68 11.38 -4.68
CA SER A 62 5.29 11.87 -3.36
C SER A 62 6.20 13.01 -2.88
N LEU A 63 5.94 13.54 -1.68
CA LEU A 63 6.80 14.54 -1.01
C LEU A 63 7.08 15.78 -1.86
N GLY A 64 6.14 16.14 -2.74
CA GLY A 64 6.30 17.29 -3.63
C GLY A 64 7.43 17.11 -4.64
N PHE A 65 7.61 15.92 -5.22
CA PHE A 65 8.67 15.62 -6.20
C PHE A 65 8.73 16.58 -7.41
N THR A 66 7.66 17.32 -7.69
CA THR A 66 7.57 18.34 -8.75
C THR A 66 7.99 19.73 -8.29
N LEU A 67 8.18 19.94 -6.98
CA LEU A 67 8.60 21.22 -6.42
C LEU A 67 10.06 21.48 -6.75
N THR A 68 10.37 22.74 -6.97
CA THR A 68 11.74 23.24 -7.16
C THR A 68 12.09 24.15 -6.00
N ASP A 69 13.37 24.46 -5.79
CA ASP A 69 13.81 25.30 -4.66
C ASP A 69 13.17 26.70 -4.62
N GLN A 70 12.62 27.17 -5.74
CA GLN A 70 11.92 28.45 -5.83
C GLN A 70 10.52 28.42 -5.18
N THR A 71 9.90 27.24 -5.08
CA THR A 71 8.49 27.08 -4.69
C THR A 71 8.25 27.25 -3.18
N PRO A 72 9.11 26.72 -2.27
CA PRO A 72 8.97 26.96 -0.84
C PRO A 72 9.13 28.44 -0.43
N ALA A 73 10.06 29.16 -1.07
CA ALA A 73 10.32 30.57 -0.79
C ALA A 73 9.14 31.48 -1.18
N GLN A 74 8.44 31.13 -2.27
CA GLN A 74 7.22 31.82 -2.70
C GLN A 74 6.06 31.61 -1.71
N HIS A 75 5.83 30.37 -1.27
CA HIS A 75 4.77 30.07 -0.29
C HIS A 75 5.00 30.70 1.10
N LEU A 76 6.27 30.93 1.47
CA LEU A 76 6.64 31.65 2.70
C LEU A 76 6.46 33.17 2.61
N HIS A 77 6.45 33.73 1.40
CA HIS A 77 6.30 35.18 1.18
C HIS A 77 4.83 35.60 1.00
N ASP A 78 3.99 34.69 0.51
CA ASP A 78 2.59 34.93 0.16
C ASP A 78 1.59 34.57 1.29
N GLY A 79 2.07 34.25 2.50
CA GLY A 79 1.25 33.94 3.69
C GLY A 79 1.35 35.02 4.77
#